data_AF-A0A1F8SD90-F1
#
_entry.id   AF-A0A1F8SD90-F1
#
_cell.length_a   1.000
_cell.length_b   1.000
_cell.length_c   1.000
_cell.angle_alpha   90.00
_cell.angle_beta   90.00
_cell.angle_gamma   90.00
#
_symmetry.space_group_name_H-M   'P 1'
#
loop_
_entity.id
_entity.type
_entity.pdbx_description
1 polymer ?
#
loop_
_entity_poly.entity_id
_entity_poly.type
_entity_poly.pdbx_seq_one_letter_code
_entity_poly.pdbx_strand_id
1 'polypeptide(L)'
;MSRLLPVTLVSIVSLVLISVVISCAPIGNTTNVSSGDIDAFHSSLENSDFTLKLAPFVHVDLIKLYEAGKLANAAGNNASAPYRGVFGAVPDNVKIKDVNQLSNAQEMVDNWLYNIPGLIQGWQLNPDEAVVLVTKTPPECAYFSYCGFIFYKYYEKDQQRKWVWTSYNDPLNNLTIKTSGTPNGAKGNPFNQDTIIIVTADKGTDQRIRSAAVSAGYSADIINTYVIPSSMVKLGTGPEYDTIVLGQRMALFADEKAGQEYVNAVSAAIRVTPKSQVKLDPFPAPELRVRGTGKTEVDLQPALDELRRAILAKYNDLSANEFETSVWLPESYEAVQTETYVAGESRDTVYLRCDTLTLGDDPDEFAIVYGVNHAASGKATYANCNFYGEAGWNGVAGIYNTEYVGSAEEYLPGNPLAKYLYVCKFARNCGSEKTCVAVPTGPGVYGVGLDEPAFIGFRAYMEPATKVGPAYTELLFDRVIKFNSR
;
A
#
# COMPACT_ATOMS: atom_id res chain seq x y z
N MET A 1 7.00 -50.99 50.27
CA MET A 1 6.35 -51.61 49.10
C MET A 1 5.01 -50.93 48.88
N SER A 2 4.94 -49.63 48.54
CA SER A 2 5.22 -48.95 47.27
C SER A 2 4.21 -49.25 46.15
N ARG A 3 3.14 -48.43 46.07
CA ARG A 3 2.63 -47.68 44.89
C ARG A 3 1.23 -47.15 45.24
N LEU A 4 1.10 -45.92 45.75
CA LEU A 4 0.96 -44.65 45.02
C LEU A 4 -0.31 -44.57 44.15
N LEU A 5 -1.26 -43.74 44.61
CA LEU A 5 -2.30 -43.09 43.82
C LEU A 5 -1.68 -42.24 42.68
N PRO A 6 -2.42 -42.02 41.59
CA PRO A 6 -2.41 -40.72 40.88
C PRO A 6 -3.82 -40.09 41.00
N VAL A 7 -3.96 -38.92 41.63
CA VAL A 7 -3.63 -37.58 41.11
C VAL A 7 -4.48 -37.20 39.89
N THR A 8 -5.45 -36.34 40.20
CA THR A 8 -6.14 -35.35 39.35
C THR A 8 -5.40 -34.99 38.06
N LEU A 9 -6.06 -35.15 36.91
CA LEU A 9 -5.69 -34.43 35.69
C LEU A 9 -6.74 -33.36 35.39
N VAL A 10 -6.32 -32.12 35.64
CA VAL A 10 -6.98 -30.89 35.24
C VAL A 10 -7.04 -30.86 33.71
N SER A 11 -8.23 -30.59 33.17
CA SER A 11 -8.44 -30.27 31.76
C SER A 11 -7.58 -29.06 31.37
N ILE A 12 -6.52 -29.28 30.59
CA ILE A 12 -5.80 -28.21 29.92
C ILE A 12 -6.56 -27.93 28.63
N VAL A 13 -7.49 -26.99 28.70
CA VAL A 13 -7.99 -26.28 27.52
C VAL A 13 -6.84 -25.38 27.06
N SER A 14 -6.10 -25.80 26.04
CA SER A 14 -5.14 -24.94 25.36
C SER A 14 -5.92 -23.86 24.59
N LEU A 15 -6.16 -22.74 25.27
CA LEU A 15 -6.56 -21.49 24.65
C LEU A 15 -5.41 -21.03 23.75
N VAL A 16 -5.49 -21.30 22.46
CA VAL A 16 -4.62 -20.62 21.49
C VAL A 16 -5.14 -19.19 21.41
N LEU A 17 -4.46 -18.29 22.15
CA LEU A 17 -4.62 -16.86 21.99
C LEU A 17 -4.26 -16.50 20.54
N ILE A 18 -5.28 -16.34 19.71
CA ILE A 18 -5.18 -15.50 18.51
C ILE A 18 -4.81 -14.12 19.06
N SER A 19 -3.55 -13.77 18.87
CA SER A 19 -3.02 -12.47 19.23
C SER A 19 -3.59 -11.48 18.23
N VAL A 20 -4.84 -11.08 18.41
CA VAL A 20 -5.27 -9.75 17.95
C VAL A 20 -4.41 -8.80 18.75
N VAL A 21 -3.30 -8.36 18.16
CA VAL A 21 -2.49 -7.29 18.72
C VAL A 21 -3.36 -6.04 18.61
N ILE A 22 -4.26 -5.85 19.58
CA ILE A 22 -4.76 -4.53 19.92
C ILE A 22 -3.54 -3.83 20.52
N SER A 23 -2.70 -3.29 19.64
CA SER A 23 -1.60 -2.43 20.00
C SER A 23 -2.21 -1.20 20.66
N CYS A 24 -2.33 -1.21 21.98
CA CYS A 24 -2.33 0.02 22.76
C CYS A 24 -0.93 0.64 22.61
N ALA A 25 -0.69 1.27 21.47
CA ALA A 25 0.47 2.12 21.27
C ALA A 25 0.32 3.36 22.17
N PRO A 26 1.42 3.89 22.71
CA PRO A 26 1.38 5.14 23.46
C PRO A 26 0.79 6.24 22.58
N ILE A 27 -0.18 6.97 23.13
CA ILE A 27 -0.76 8.16 22.52
C ILE A 27 0.36 9.19 22.34
N GLY A 28 0.62 9.61 21.09
CA GLY A 28 1.32 10.87 20.82
C GLY A 28 2.72 10.86 20.22
N ASN A 29 3.13 9.83 19.47
CA ASN A 29 4.38 9.88 18.72
C ASN A 29 4.25 10.67 17.40
N THR A 30 5.26 11.48 17.09
CA THR A 30 5.37 12.29 15.85
C THR A 30 6.65 11.93 15.11
N THR A 31 6.63 11.97 13.78
CA THR A 31 7.81 11.69 12.93
C THR A 31 8.67 12.95 12.73
N ASN A 32 9.07 13.59 13.83
CA ASN A 32 9.76 14.87 13.76
C ASN A 32 11.07 14.77 13.00
N VAL A 33 11.29 15.74 12.11
CA VAL A 33 12.55 15.93 11.40
C VAL A 33 13.64 16.39 12.37
N SER A 34 14.88 15.96 12.11
CA SER A 34 16.06 16.31 12.93
C SER A 34 16.74 17.61 12.51
N SER A 35 16.37 18.16 11.36
CA SER A 35 16.93 19.37 10.76
C SER A 35 15.86 20.42 10.52
N GLY A 36 16.27 21.68 10.36
CA GLY A 36 15.38 22.83 10.18
C GLY A 36 14.54 23.16 11.41
N ASP A 37 13.67 24.15 11.26
CA ASP A 37 12.74 24.62 12.29
C ASP A 37 11.33 24.74 11.69
N ILE A 38 10.40 23.91 12.18
CA ILE A 38 9.02 23.84 11.67
C ILE A 38 8.24 25.12 11.99
N ASP A 39 8.50 25.76 13.13
CA ASP A 39 7.83 27.00 13.54
C ASP A 39 8.36 28.18 12.71
N ALA A 40 9.67 28.19 12.44
CA ALA A 40 10.27 29.14 11.50
C ALA A 40 9.73 28.94 10.07
N PHE A 41 9.50 27.71 9.65
CA PHE A 41 8.93 27.42 8.34
C PHE A 41 7.49 27.89 8.21
N HIS A 42 6.65 27.63 9.22
CA HIS A 42 5.29 28.17 9.28
C HIS A 42 5.31 29.70 9.19
N SER A 43 6.13 30.35 10.00
CA SER A 43 6.29 31.81 9.99
C SER A 43 6.74 32.32 8.63
N SER A 44 7.69 31.62 7.99
CA SER A 44 8.19 31.98 6.66
C SER A 44 7.14 31.83 5.57
N LEU A 45 6.25 30.83 5.65
CA LEU A 45 5.13 30.67 4.72
C LEU A 45 4.09 31.77 4.91
N GLU A 46 3.74 32.10 6.16
CA GLU A 46 2.77 33.17 6.45
C GLU A 46 3.27 34.55 5.97
N ASN A 47 4.56 34.83 6.20
CA ASN A 47 5.25 36.02 5.69
C ASN A 47 5.34 36.03 4.17
N SER A 48 5.34 34.86 3.54
CA SER A 48 5.29 34.70 2.09
C SER A 48 3.85 34.74 1.55
N ASP A 49 2.90 35.37 2.25
CA ASP A 49 1.51 35.57 1.82
C ASP A 49 0.69 34.27 1.65
N PHE A 50 0.92 33.28 2.50
CA PHE A 50 0.09 32.07 2.59
C PHE A 50 -0.76 32.04 3.85
N THR A 51 -1.91 31.37 3.74
CA THR A 51 -2.66 30.80 4.87
C THR A 51 -2.36 29.32 4.98
N LEU A 52 -2.34 28.81 6.21
CA LEU A 52 -1.97 27.43 6.52
C LEU A 52 -3.14 26.71 7.17
N LYS A 53 -3.41 25.48 6.72
CA LYS A 53 -4.35 24.56 7.38
C LYS A 53 -3.66 23.22 7.58
N LEU A 54 -3.62 22.73 8.81
CA LEU A 54 -3.03 21.43 9.09
C LEU A 54 -3.84 20.30 8.43
N ALA A 55 -3.12 19.33 7.91
CA ALA A 55 -3.63 18.15 7.22
C ALA A 55 -2.83 16.94 7.76
N PRO A 56 -3.30 16.26 8.82
CA PRO A 56 -2.52 15.23 9.50
C PRO A 56 -2.30 14.02 8.59
N PHE A 57 -1.04 13.58 8.49
CA PHE A 57 -0.66 12.38 7.75
C PHE A 57 -0.52 11.22 8.73
N VAL A 58 -1.42 10.24 8.59
CA VAL A 58 -1.75 9.28 9.65
C VAL A 58 -1.89 7.87 9.11
N HIS A 59 -1.91 6.88 10.01
CA HIS A 59 -2.30 5.52 9.66
C HIS A 59 -3.74 5.46 9.12
N VAL A 60 -3.95 4.62 8.12
CA VAL A 60 -5.25 4.37 7.52
C VAL A 60 -5.48 2.87 7.40
N ASP A 61 -6.52 2.38 8.06
CA ASP A 61 -6.97 1.00 7.99
C ASP A 61 -8.13 0.91 7.00
N LEU A 62 -7.85 0.34 5.82
CA LEU A 62 -8.82 0.21 4.74
C LEU A 62 -9.94 -0.79 5.04
N ILE A 63 -9.66 -1.83 5.84
CA ILE A 63 -10.68 -2.79 6.27
C ILE A 63 -11.63 -2.09 7.25
N LYS A 64 -11.09 -1.36 8.24
CA LYS A 64 -11.89 -0.63 9.21
C LYS A 64 -12.70 0.51 8.57
N LEU A 65 -12.14 1.19 7.56
CA LEU A 65 -12.91 2.16 6.77
C LEU A 65 -14.08 1.49 6.03
N TYR A 66 -13.86 0.32 5.43
CA TYR A 66 -14.93 -0.41 4.77
C TYR A 66 -16.01 -0.88 5.75
N GLU A 67 -15.62 -1.45 6.89
CA GLU A 67 -16.52 -1.88 7.96
C GLU A 67 -17.37 -0.71 8.51
N ALA A 68 -16.76 0.47 8.64
CA ALA A 68 -17.43 1.70 9.03
C ALA A 68 -18.33 2.32 7.93
N GLY A 69 -18.44 1.69 6.75
CA GLY A 69 -19.22 2.20 5.61
C GLY A 69 -18.64 3.47 4.97
N LYS A 70 -17.33 3.70 5.15
CA LYS A 70 -16.61 4.89 4.63
C LYS A 70 -16.11 4.75 3.22
N LEU A 71 -15.85 3.51 2.82
CA LEU A 71 -15.46 3.09 1.48
C LEU A 71 -16.48 2.06 1.00
N ALA A 72 -16.66 1.95 -0.31
CA ALA A 72 -17.55 0.92 -0.87
C ALA A 72 -16.92 -0.49 -0.85
N ASN A 73 -15.59 -0.59 -0.69
CA ASN A 73 -14.83 -1.82 -0.47
C ASN A 73 -13.50 -1.48 0.26
N ALA A 74 -12.75 -2.50 0.69
CA ALA A 74 -11.45 -2.37 1.36
C ALA A 74 -10.28 -2.06 0.40
N ALA A 75 -10.59 -1.61 -0.82
CA ALA A 75 -9.65 -1.13 -1.83
C ALA A 75 -8.46 -2.06 -2.10
N GLY A 76 -8.70 -3.37 -2.11
CA GLY A 76 -7.64 -4.34 -2.35
C GLY A 76 -6.49 -4.16 -1.36
N ASN A 77 -6.76 -4.02 -0.07
CA ASN A 77 -5.68 -3.92 0.91
C ASN A 77 -4.76 -5.15 0.81
N ASN A 78 -3.47 -4.99 1.04
CA ASN A 78 -2.58 -6.12 1.27
C ASN A 78 -2.69 -6.47 2.76
N ALA A 79 -2.94 -7.74 3.09
CA ALA A 79 -3.47 -8.16 4.40
C ALA A 79 -2.65 -7.70 5.60
N SER A 80 -1.33 -7.54 5.42
CA SER A 80 -0.39 -7.13 6.45
C SER A 80 0.44 -5.90 6.09
N ALA A 81 0.13 -5.22 4.98
CA ALA A 81 0.82 -3.97 4.66
C ALA A 81 0.18 -2.79 5.37
N PRO A 82 0.96 -1.97 6.08
CA PRO A 82 0.45 -0.74 6.64
C PRO A 82 0.32 0.35 5.57
N TYR A 83 -0.75 1.12 5.69
CA TYR A 83 -1.00 2.31 4.90
C TYR A 83 -0.97 3.54 5.78
N ARG A 84 -0.40 4.61 5.26
CA ARG A 84 -0.58 5.94 5.82
C ARG A 84 -1.08 6.87 4.74
N GLY A 85 -1.67 7.98 5.11
CA GLY A 85 -2.11 8.97 4.16
C GLY A 85 -2.73 10.18 4.82
N VAL A 86 -3.05 11.16 3.99
CA VAL A 86 -4.06 12.14 4.34
C VAL A 86 -5.29 11.75 3.48
N PHE A 87 -6.51 11.83 4.04
CA PHE A 87 -7.74 11.61 3.26
C PHE A 87 -8.76 12.73 3.54
N GLY A 88 -8.92 13.69 2.63
CA GLY A 88 -10.08 14.61 2.71
C GLY A 88 -10.01 15.72 3.74
N ALA A 89 -10.91 16.69 3.58
CA ALA A 89 -10.97 17.86 4.43
C ALA A 89 -11.28 17.44 5.88
N VAL A 90 -10.29 17.59 6.75
CA VAL A 90 -10.50 17.62 8.19
C VAL A 90 -11.61 18.64 8.46
N PRO A 91 -12.74 18.22 9.06
CA PRO A 91 -13.89 19.11 9.19
C PRO A 91 -13.48 20.31 10.06
N ASP A 92 -14.02 21.50 9.76
CA ASP A 92 -13.53 22.76 10.36
C ASP A 92 -13.71 22.84 11.89
N ASN A 93 -14.50 21.92 12.45
CA ASN A 93 -14.65 21.73 13.90
C ASN A 93 -13.50 20.91 14.53
N VAL A 94 -12.76 20.12 13.76
CA VAL A 94 -11.50 19.49 14.15
C VAL A 94 -10.38 20.52 13.97
N LYS A 95 -10.30 21.44 14.93
CA LYS A 95 -9.34 22.55 14.94
C LYS A 95 -7.99 22.09 15.48
N ILE A 96 -7.27 21.27 14.73
CA ILE A 96 -5.85 21.06 14.99
C ILE A 96 -5.12 22.26 14.38
N LYS A 97 -4.77 23.23 15.22
CA LYS A 97 -4.24 24.55 14.80
C LYS A 97 -2.73 24.58 14.69
N ASP A 98 -2.04 23.69 15.39
CA ASP A 98 -0.59 23.63 15.45
C ASP A 98 -0.08 22.18 15.53
N VAL A 99 1.21 22.00 15.28
CA VAL A 99 1.90 20.70 15.29
C VAL A 99 1.94 20.09 16.70
N ASN A 100 1.94 20.92 17.75
CA ASN A 100 1.98 20.46 19.14
C ASN A 100 0.66 19.78 19.56
N GLN A 101 -0.43 20.06 18.87
CA GLN A 101 -1.71 19.38 19.05
C GLN A 101 -1.76 18.01 18.37
N LEU A 102 -0.79 17.66 17.51
CA LEU A 102 -0.77 16.37 16.80
C LEU A 102 -0.62 15.17 17.75
N SER A 103 0.07 15.33 18.88
CA SER A 103 0.24 14.24 19.86
C SER A 103 -1.10 13.77 20.44
N ASN A 104 -2.10 14.67 20.48
CA ASN A 104 -3.45 14.39 20.96
C ASN A 104 -4.47 14.29 19.82
N ALA A 105 -4.02 14.46 18.56
CA ALA A 105 -4.90 14.44 17.40
C ALA A 105 -5.29 13.04 16.95
N GLN A 106 -4.54 12.00 17.34
CA GLN A 106 -4.78 10.62 16.87
C GLN A 106 -6.21 10.16 17.17
N GLU A 107 -6.70 10.36 18.40
CA GLU A 107 -8.08 10.00 18.77
C GLU A 107 -9.11 10.81 17.95
N MET A 108 -8.87 12.10 17.74
CA MET A 108 -9.76 12.95 16.95
C MET A 108 -9.80 12.52 15.47
N VAL A 109 -8.63 12.16 14.92
CA VAL A 109 -8.48 11.68 13.55
C VAL A 109 -9.14 10.31 13.40
N ASP A 110 -8.91 9.38 14.31
CA ASP A 110 -9.56 8.07 14.30
C ASP A 110 -11.07 8.20 14.41
N ASN A 111 -11.56 9.08 15.29
CA ASN A 111 -12.99 9.33 15.40
C ASN A 111 -13.57 9.89 14.09
N TRP A 112 -12.87 10.79 13.41
CA TRP A 112 -13.29 11.31 12.12
C TRP A 112 -13.25 10.26 10.99
N LEU A 113 -12.17 9.47 10.93
CA LEU A 113 -11.98 8.43 9.93
C LEU A 113 -13.01 7.31 10.08
N TYR A 114 -13.26 6.84 11.30
CA TYR A 114 -13.96 5.57 11.53
C TYR A 114 -15.35 5.72 12.19
N ASN A 115 -15.64 6.82 12.90
CA ASN A 115 -16.87 6.91 13.71
C ASN A 115 -17.86 7.96 13.22
N ILE A 116 -17.41 9.05 12.59
CA ILE A 116 -18.32 10.06 12.02
C ILE A 116 -19.06 9.45 10.82
N PRO A 117 -20.38 9.60 10.63
CA PRO A 117 -21.06 9.03 9.45
C PRO A 117 -20.62 9.64 8.10
N GLY A 118 -20.80 8.89 7.01
CA GLY A 118 -20.62 9.35 5.63
C GLY A 118 -19.28 8.97 4.99
N LEU A 119 -19.25 8.91 3.66
CA LEU A 119 -18.08 8.47 2.87
C LEU A 119 -16.87 9.36 3.14
N ILE A 120 -15.69 8.74 3.20
CA ILE A 120 -14.44 9.50 3.22
C ILE A 120 -14.26 10.22 1.87
N GLN A 121 -13.61 11.38 1.88
CA GLN A 121 -13.40 12.22 0.69
C GLN A 121 -11.90 12.48 0.49
N GLY A 122 -11.50 12.96 -0.68
CA GLY A 122 -10.18 13.57 -0.91
C GLY A 122 -10.25 15.11 -0.76
N TRP A 123 -9.12 15.82 -0.85
CA TRP A 123 -9.19 17.30 -0.91
C TRP A 123 -9.43 17.77 -2.32
N GLN A 124 -10.06 18.93 -2.36
CA GLN A 124 -10.08 19.82 -3.50
C GLN A 124 -9.03 20.91 -3.27
N LEU A 125 -8.16 21.09 -4.25
CA LEU A 125 -7.14 22.13 -4.28
C LEU A 125 -7.39 23.02 -5.48
N ASN A 126 -7.31 24.34 -5.28
CA ASN A 126 -7.18 25.28 -6.38
C ASN A 126 -5.79 25.11 -7.04
N PRO A 127 -5.64 25.52 -8.31
CA PRO A 127 -4.39 25.30 -9.06
C PRO A 127 -3.13 25.89 -8.42
N ASP A 128 -3.27 26.93 -7.59
CA ASP A 128 -2.20 27.64 -6.89
C ASP A 128 -1.95 27.16 -5.45
N GLU A 129 -2.69 26.16 -4.98
CA GLU A 129 -2.52 25.58 -3.65
C GLU A 129 -1.52 24.42 -3.63
N ALA A 130 -1.09 24.06 -2.43
CA ALA A 130 -0.21 22.91 -2.21
C ALA A 130 -0.57 22.16 -0.93
N VAL A 131 -0.14 20.90 -0.87
CA VAL A 131 0.00 20.16 0.39
C VAL A 131 1.50 19.90 0.60
N VAL A 132 2.02 20.28 1.75
CA VAL A 132 3.43 20.12 2.10
C VAL A 132 3.54 19.13 3.25
N LEU A 133 4.26 18.02 3.03
CA LEU A 133 4.58 17.04 4.07
C LEU A 133 6.02 17.26 4.53
N VAL A 134 6.22 17.51 5.83
CA VAL A 134 7.54 17.59 6.47
C VAL A 134 7.65 16.42 7.44
N THR A 135 8.54 15.47 7.15
CA THR A 135 8.54 14.19 7.86
C THR A 135 9.89 13.46 7.81
N LYS A 136 10.01 12.42 8.63
CA LYS A 136 11.01 11.36 8.44
C LYS A 136 10.45 10.23 7.57
N THR A 137 11.29 9.68 6.71
CA THR A 137 10.99 8.43 6.00
C THR A 137 10.94 7.23 6.98
N PRO A 138 10.32 6.11 6.58
CA PRO A 138 10.19 4.93 7.45
C PRO A 138 11.55 4.36 7.90
N PRO A 139 11.57 3.56 8.99
CA PRO A 139 12.71 2.70 9.28
C PRO A 139 12.95 1.72 8.12
N GLU A 140 14.10 1.05 8.17
CA GLU A 140 14.52 0.14 7.11
C GLU A 140 13.44 -0.91 6.80
N CYS A 141 13.09 -1.00 5.52
CA CYS A 141 12.10 -1.93 4.99
C CYS A 141 12.41 -2.28 3.54
N ALA A 142 11.79 -3.31 2.99
CA ALA A 142 12.03 -3.70 1.60
C ALA A 142 11.57 -2.62 0.60
N TYR A 143 10.49 -1.91 0.93
CA TYR A 143 9.90 -0.89 0.07
C TYR A 143 9.07 0.12 0.86
N PHE A 144 9.17 1.38 0.45
CA PHE A 144 8.15 2.38 0.74
C PHE A 144 7.97 3.31 -0.46
N SER A 145 6.79 3.94 -0.55
CA SER A 145 6.58 5.04 -1.49
C SER A 145 5.53 6.03 -0.99
N TYR A 146 5.63 7.26 -1.49
CA TYR A 146 4.58 8.27 -1.39
C TYR A 146 3.94 8.43 -2.77
N CYS A 147 2.62 8.31 -2.83
CA CYS A 147 1.86 8.32 -4.07
C CYS A 147 0.64 9.21 -3.96
N GLY A 148 0.51 10.12 -4.92
CA GLY A 148 -0.68 10.95 -5.09
C GLY A 148 -1.71 10.24 -5.97
N PHE A 149 -2.96 10.26 -5.54
CA PHE A 149 -4.08 9.63 -6.24
C PHE A 149 -5.20 10.63 -6.54
N ILE A 150 -5.83 10.51 -7.70
CA ILE A 150 -7.17 11.02 -7.95
C ILE A 150 -8.13 10.07 -7.25
N PHE A 151 -8.80 10.53 -6.20
CA PHE A 151 -9.70 9.71 -5.39
C PHE A 151 -11.09 9.63 -6.05
N TYR A 152 -11.70 10.80 -6.27
CA TYR A 152 -12.88 10.95 -7.12
C TYR A 152 -12.56 11.83 -8.31
N LYS A 153 -12.89 11.37 -9.50
CA LYS A 153 -12.73 12.11 -10.76
C LYS A 153 -14.07 12.58 -11.30
N TYR A 154 -14.17 13.85 -11.65
CA TYR A 154 -15.32 14.43 -12.33
C TYR A 154 -15.24 14.18 -13.84
N TYR A 155 -16.33 13.66 -14.41
CA TYR A 155 -16.47 13.41 -15.83
C TYR A 155 -17.56 14.31 -16.41
N GLU A 156 -17.15 15.24 -17.29
CA GLU A 156 -18.04 16.23 -17.92
C GLU A 156 -19.22 15.60 -18.64
N LYS A 157 -18.98 14.46 -19.31
CA LYS A 157 -19.97 13.71 -20.07
C LYS A 157 -21.18 13.33 -19.21
N ASP A 158 -20.93 12.94 -17.96
CA ASP A 158 -21.95 12.43 -17.05
C ASP A 158 -22.34 13.44 -15.98
N GLN A 159 -21.67 14.61 -15.94
CA GLN A 159 -21.84 15.67 -14.94
C GLN A 159 -21.77 15.17 -13.49
N GLN A 160 -20.89 14.20 -13.23
CA GLN A 160 -20.75 13.60 -11.90
C GLN A 160 -19.31 13.18 -11.60
N ARG A 161 -19.01 13.06 -10.30
CA ARG A 161 -17.80 12.45 -9.80
C ARG A 161 -17.96 10.94 -9.72
N LYS A 162 -16.97 10.19 -10.21
CA LYS A 162 -16.85 8.74 -10.05
C LYS A 162 -15.66 8.39 -9.17
N TRP A 163 -15.80 7.32 -8.41
CA TRP A 163 -14.73 6.79 -7.59
C TRP A 163 -13.78 5.98 -8.48
N VAL A 164 -12.68 6.59 -8.89
CA VAL A 164 -11.68 5.96 -9.77
C VAL A 164 -10.51 5.43 -8.96
N TRP A 165 -10.09 6.20 -7.94
CA TRP A 165 -8.95 5.93 -7.06
C TRP A 165 -7.70 5.42 -7.79
N THR A 166 -6.97 6.34 -8.40
CA THR A 166 -5.89 6.02 -9.35
C THR A 166 -4.74 7.01 -9.24
N SER A 167 -3.49 6.57 -9.45
CA SER A 167 -2.32 7.45 -9.37
C SER A 167 -2.27 8.44 -10.53
N TYR A 168 -1.83 9.69 -10.29
CA TYR A 168 -1.65 10.69 -11.36
C TYR A 168 -0.19 10.91 -11.74
N ASN A 169 0.74 10.20 -11.09
CA ASN A 169 2.17 10.31 -11.35
C ASN A 169 2.88 9.05 -10.81
N ASP A 170 4.14 8.92 -11.18
CA ASP A 170 5.06 7.98 -10.56
C ASP A 170 5.24 8.25 -9.05
N PRO A 171 5.14 7.21 -8.20
CA PRO A 171 5.40 7.37 -6.77
C PRO A 171 6.85 7.79 -6.47
N LEU A 172 7.03 8.57 -5.40
CA LEU A 172 8.33 8.80 -4.78
C LEU A 172 8.65 7.60 -3.88
N ASN A 173 9.37 6.63 -4.42
CA ASN A 173 9.80 5.43 -3.70
C ASN A 173 11.19 5.54 -3.10
N ASN A 174 11.57 4.55 -2.30
CA ASN A 174 12.86 4.46 -1.63
C ASN A 174 14.09 4.58 -2.57
N LEU A 175 13.94 4.41 -3.89
CA LEU A 175 15.03 4.58 -4.87
C LEU A 175 15.05 5.95 -5.58
N THR A 176 14.05 6.79 -5.34
CA THR A 176 13.84 8.06 -6.06
C THR A 176 13.62 9.27 -5.16
N ILE A 177 13.17 9.06 -3.93
CA ILE A 177 12.94 10.15 -2.97
C ILE A 177 14.27 10.82 -2.55
N LYS A 178 14.24 12.15 -2.50
CA LYS A 178 15.32 12.96 -1.95
C LYS A 178 15.17 13.07 -0.43
N THR A 179 16.23 12.76 0.30
CA THR A 179 16.26 12.77 1.76
C THR A 179 17.61 13.25 2.26
N SER A 180 17.76 13.47 3.57
CA SER A 180 19.07 13.79 4.16
C SER A 180 20.14 12.71 3.91
N GLY A 181 19.74 11.45 3.73
CA GLY A 181 20.65 10.35 3.36
C GLY A 181 20.75 10.09 1.86
N THR A 182 19.94 10.77 1.04
CA THR A 182 19.95 10.71 -0.43
C THR A 182 19.82 12.13 -1.03
N PRO A 183 20.70 13.08 -0.66
CA PRO A 183 20.55 14.48 -1.05
C PRO A 183 20.56 14.60 -2.58
N ASN A 184 19.61 15.36 -3.13
CA ASN A 184 19.40 15.49 -4.58
C ASN A 184 19.21 14.15 -5.33
N GLY A 185 18.80 13.09 -4.64
CA GLY A 185 18.62 11.75 -5.22
C GLY A 185 19.94 11.01 -5.40
N ALA A 186 21.02 11.45 -4.74
CA ALA A 186 22.28 10.72 -4.70
C ALA A 186 22.09 9.32 -4.09
N LYS A 187 22.96 8.39 -4.47
CA LYS A 187 23.00 7.05 -3.86
C LYS A 187 23.29 7.19 -2.36
N GLY A 188 22.50 6.50 -1.54
CA GLY A 188 22.65 6.52 -0.09
C GLY A 188 21.52 5.78 0.58
N ASN A 189 21.36 6.01 1.88
CA ASN A 189 20.32 5.37 2.69
C ASN A 189 19.07 6.27 2.77
N PRO A 190 17.91 5.87 2.24
CA PRO A 190 16.70 6.66 2.27
C PRO A 190 15.88 6.49 3.56
N PHE A 191 16.25 5.59 4.48
CA PHE A 191 15.46 5.22 5.67
C PHE A 191 15.80 6.05 6.90
N ASN A 192 14.80 6.35 7.74
CA ASN A 192 14.91 7.23 8.92
C ASN A 192 15.50 8.62 8.62
N GLN A 193 15.33 9.12 7.40
CA GLN A 193 15.91 10.38 6.93
C GLN A 193 14.87 11.49 6.84
N ASP A 194 15.32 12.73 7.02
CA ASP A 194 14.48 13.91 6.87
C ASP A 194 14.13 14.13 5.38
N THR A 195 12.89 14.52 5.11
CA THR A 195 12.42 14.85 3.76
C THR A 195 11.29 15.87 3.80
N ILE A 196 11.15 16.65 2.72
CA ILE A 196 10.01 17.52 2.46
C ILE A 196 9.40 17.13 1.11
N ILE A 197 8.09 16.99 1.05
CA ILE A 197 7.34 16.71 -0.19
C ILE A 197 6.32 17.83 -0.40
N ILE A 198 6.49 18.58 -1.48
CA ILE A 198 5.57 19.62 -1.93
C ILE A 198 4.68 19.03 -3.03
N VAL A 199 3.40 18.83 -2.73
CA VAL A 199 2.39 18.35 -3.68
C VAL A 199 1.65 19.55 -4.25
N THR A 200 1.89 19.92 -5.51
CA THR A 200 1.28 21.11 -6.14
C THR A 200 1.27 21.00 -7.65
N ALA A 201 0.41 21.78 -8.31
CA ALA A 201 0.39 21.94 -9.75
C ALA A 201 1.20 23.16 -10.24
N ASP A 202 1.52 24.12 -9.36
CA ASP A 202 2.04 25.43 -9.75
C ASP A 202 3.52 25.62 -9.38
N LYS A 203 4.31 26.10 -10.34
CA LYS A 203 5.75 26.34 -10.16
C LYS A 203 6.04 27.51 -9.23
N GLY A 204 5.24 28.57 -9.30
CA GLY A 204 5.39 29.75 -8.45
C GLY A 204 5.13 29.40 -6.98
N THR A 205 4.07 28.62 -6.71
CA THR A 205 3.77 28.08 -5.39
C THR A 205 4.89 27.15 -4.90
N ASP A 206 5.39 26.20 -5.71
CA ASP A 206 6.53 25.34 -5.33
C ASP A 206 7.77 26.17 -4.93
N GLN A 207 8.15 27.16 -5.75
CA GLN A 207 9.33 27.99 -5.53
C GLN A 207 9.23 28.82 -4.23
N ARG A 208 8.06 29.38 -3.94
CA ARG A 208 7.82 30.15 -2.71
C ARG A 208 7.90 29.25 -1.47
N ILE A 209 7.28 28.06 -1.53
CA ILE A 209 7.33 27.09 -0.43
C ILE A 209 8.76 26.60 -0.21
N ARG A 210 9.48 26.27 -1.28
CA ARG A 210 10.89 25.86 -1.23
C ARG A 210 11.77 26.94 -0.60
N SER A 211 11.58 28.20 -1.00
CA SER A 211 12.33 29.34 -0.45
C SER A 211 12.04 29.53 1.04
N ALA A 212 10.79 29.37 1.46
CA ALA A 212 10.40 29.42 2.86
C ALA A 212 11.04 28.27 3.67
N ALA A 213 11.06 27.05 3.14
CA ALA A 213 11.72 25.92 3.80
C ALA A 213 13.22 26.16 3.96
N VAL A 214 13.91 26.63 2.91
CA VAL A 214 15.34 26.96 2.99
C VAL A 214 15.61 28.07 4.01
N SER A 215 14.76 29.10 4.05
CA SER A 215 14.87 30.20 5.03
C SER A 215 14.69 29.72 6.47
N ALA A 216 13.94 28.63 6.67
CA ALA A 216 13.75 27.96 7.95
C ALA A 216 14.84 26.92 8.29
N GLY A 217 15.92 26.87 7.52
CA GLY A 217 17.08 26.02 7.79
C GLY A 217 17.00 24.60 7.22
N TYR A 218 15.99 24.29 6.41
CA TYR A 218 15.95 23.01 5.69
C TYR A 218 16.89 23.04 4.48
N SER A 219 17.58 21.92 4.21
CA SER A 219 18.37 21.80 2.99
C SER A 219 17.48 21.76 1.75
N ALA A 220 17.85 22.48 0.69
CA ALA A 220 17.15 22.40 -0.59
C ALA A 220 17.21 20.98 -1.19
N ASP A 221 18.23 20.20 -0.83
CA ASP A 221 18.55 18.91 -1.40
C ASP A 221 17.61 17.78 -0.95
N ILE A 222 16.80 18.02 0.09
CA ILE A 222 15.82 17.06 0.63
C ILE A 222 14.38 17.37 0.22
N ILE A 223 14.18 18.44 -0.57
CA ILE A 223 12.86 18.94 -0.98
C ILE A 223 12.47 18.33 -2.33
N ASN A 224 11.40 17.53 -2.31
CA ASN A 224 10.77 16.89 -3.45
C ASN A 224 9.57 17.69 -3.92
N THR A 225 9.35 17.75 -5.23
CA THR A 225 8.11 18.26 -5.83
C THR A 225 7.33 17.07 -6.38
N TYR A 226 6.15 16.80 -5.83
CA TYR A 226 5.21 15.82 -6.36
C TYR A 226 4.17 16.56 -7.21
N VAL A 227 4.42 16.61 -8.51
CA VAL A 227 3.59 17.41 -9.44
C VAL A 227 2.18 16.82 -9.55
N ILE A 228 1.18 17.70 -9.42
CA ILE A 228 -0.20 17.41 -9.83
C ILE A 228 -0.36 17.87 -11.28
N PRO A 229 -0.49 16.97 -12.26
CA PRO A 229 -0.65 17.35 -13.66
C PRO A 229 -2.06 17.89 -13.92
N SER A 230 -2.20 19.20 -14.15
CA SER A 230 -3.48 19.85 -14.44
C SER A 230 -4.20 19.33 -15.69
N SER A 231 -3.48 18.61 -16.58
CA SER A 231 -4.07 17.92 -17.74
C SER A 231 -4.81 16.63 -17.37
N MET A 232 -4.54 16.05 -16.21
CA MET A 232 -5.15 14.80 -15.73
C MET A 232 -6.06 15.04 -14.51
N VAL A 233 -5.78 16.06 -13.71
CA VAL A 233 -6.53 16.40 -12.49
C VAL A 233 -7.22 17.76 -12.67
N LYS A 234 -8.55 17.77 -12.55
CA LYS A 234 -9.36 19.00 -12.62
C LYS A 234 -9.37 19.69 -11.26
N LEU A 235 -8.43 20.62 -11.07
CA LEU A 235 -8.25 21.39 -9.83
C LEU A 235 -9.23 22.56 -9.70
N GLY A 236 -9.66 22.85 -8.47
CA GLY A 236 -10.63 23.85 -8.08
C GLY A 236 -11.47 23.37 -6.89
N THR A 237 -12.50 24.12 -6.52
CA THR A 237 -13.42 23.81 -5.40
C THR A 237 -14.86 23.82 -5.90
N GLY A 238 -15.63 22.77 -5.59
CA GLY A 238 -17.01 22.63 -6.07
C GLY A 238 -17.33 21.22 -6.58
N PRO A 239 -18.60 20.89 -6.84
CA PRO A 239 -19.01 19.54 -7.24
C PRO A 239 -18.35 19.04 -8.53
N GLU A 240 -17.91 19.94 -9.40
CA GLU A 240 -17.32 19.69 -10.72
C GLU A 240 -15.80 19.50 -10.74
N TYR A 241 -15.14 19.47 -9.58
CA TYR A 241 -13.68 19.33 -9.46
C TYR A 241 -13.28 17.99 -8.85
N ASP A 242 -12.11 17.51 -9.27
CA ASP A 242 -11.53 16.26 -8.80
C ASP A 242 -11.16 16.37 -7.32
N THR A 243 -11.14 15.23 -6.63
CA THR A 243 -10.58 15.14 -5.28
C THR A 243 -9.32 14.28 -5.32
N ILE A 244 -8.32 14.64 -4.52
CA ILE A 244 -7.05 13.92 -4.46
C ILE A 244 -6.73 13.45 -3.04
N VAL A 245 -5.91 12.41 -2.95
CA VAL A 245 -5.32 11.92 -1.70
C VAL A 245 -3.81 11.71 -1.89
N LEU A 246 -3.04 11.82 -0.81
CA LEU A 246 -1.63 11.43 -0.77
C LEU A 246 -1.52 10.24 0.19
N GLY A 247 -1.10 9.09 -0.33
CA GLY A 247 -0.89 7.88 0.44
C GLY A 247 0.58 7.51 0.53
N GLN A 248 0.93 6.74 1.57
CA GLN A 248 2.20 6.04 1.70
C GLN A 248 1.94 4.55 1.84
N ARG A 249 2.70 3.78 1.07
CA ARG A 249 2.75 2.31 1.15
C ARG A 249 4.10 1.92 1.74
N MET A 250 4.11 0.88 2.58
CA MET A 250 5.33 0.28 3.14
C MET A 250 5.18 -1.24 3.15
N ALA A 251 6.30 -1.96 3.09
CA ALA A 251 6.30 -3.40 3.19
C ALA A 251 7.59 -3.94 3.81
N LEU A 252 7.45 -4.99 4.63
CA LEU A 252 8.53 -5.81 5.18
C LEU A 252 9.57 -4.98 5.95
N PHE A 253 9.22 -4.55 7.16
CA PHE A 253 10.18 -3.82 8.01
C PHE A 253 11.28 -4.76 8.49
N ALA A 254 12.52 -4.27 8.54
CA ALA A 254 13.62 -5.00 9.15
C ALA A 254 13.42 -5.15 10.68
N ASP A 255 12.82 -4.13 11.30
CA ASP A 255 12.36 -4.14 12.69
C ASP A 255 10.85 -3.82 12.71
N GLU A 256 10.04 -4.85 12.93
CA GLU A 256 8.58 -4.75 12.96
C GLU A 256 8.07 -3.82 14.07
N LYS A 257 8.76 -3.76 15.21
CA LYS A 257 8.36 -2.88 16.31
C LYS A 257 8.60 -1.42 15.92
N ALA A 258 9.78 -1.10 15.40
CA ALA A 258 10.08 0.24 14.91
C ALA A 258 9.15 0.65 13.75
N GLY A 259 8.84 -0.31 12.86
CA GLY A 259 7.87 -0.15 11.79
C GLY A 259 6.48 0.23 12.31
N GLN A 260 5.96 -0.50 13.30
CA GLN A 260 4.66 -0.21 13.89
C GLN A 260 4.62 1.13 14.62
N GLU A 261 5.70 1.49 15.34
CA GLU A 261 5.85 2.81 15.96
C GLU A 261 5.82 3.93 14.92
N TYR A 262 6.48 3.75 13.76
CA TYR A 262 6.43 4.69 12.64
C TYR A 262 5.05 4.80 12.02
N VAL A 263 4.38 3.66 11.79
CA VAL A 263 3.05 3.61 11.17
C VAL A 263 2.03 4.37 12.02
N ASN A 264 2.07 4.17 13.33
CA ASN A 264 1.16 4.80 14.29
C ASN A 264 1.49 6.26 14.60
N ALA A 265 2.64 6.77 14.14
CA ALA A 265 3.00 8.15 14.35
C ALA A 265 2.20 9.09 13.45
N VAL A 266 1.96 10.31 13.93
CA VAL A 266 1.35 11.38 13.13
C VAL A 266 2.46 12.25 12.52
N SER A 267 2.39 12.51 11.21
CA SER A 267 3.29 13.46 10.55
C SER A 267 2.55 14.77 10.25
N ALA A 268 3.29 15.88 10.33
CA ALA A 268 2.78 17.19 9.96
C ALA A 268 2.72 17.32 8.43
N ALA A 269 1.50 17.38 7.89
CA ALA A 269 1.26 17.91 6.55
C ALA A 269 0.43 19.18 6.64
N ILE A 270 0.66 20.11 5.71
CA ILE A 270 0.08 21.45 5.75
C ILE A 270 -0.49 21.75 4.36
N ARG A 271 -1.78 22.08 4.29
CA ARG A 271 -2.35 22.75 3.13
C ARG A 271 -1.93 24.20 3.16
N VAL A 272 -1.36 24.65 2.06
CA VAL A 272 -0.85 25.99 1.85
C VAL A 272 -1.69 26.68 0.78
N THR A 273 -2.29 27.81 1.12
CA THR A 273 -3.21 28.55 0.24
C THR A 273 -2.77 30.02 0.13
N PRO A 274 -2.49 30.54 -1.08
CA PRO A 274 -2.17 31.96 -1.27
C PRO A 274 -3.29 32.87 -0.72
N LYS A 275 -2.93 33.94 0.00
CA LYS A 275 -3.90 34.95 0.48
C LYS A 275 -4.37 35.86 -0.65
N SER A 276 -3.51 36.11 -1.63
CA SER A 276 -3.79 36.90 -2.81
C SER A 276 -3.77 36.03 -4.07
N GLN A 277 -4.55 36.45 -5.07
CA GLN A 277 -4.58 35.77 -6.37
C GLN A 277 -3.20 35.84 -7.02
N VAL A 278 -2.67 34.69 -7.41
CA VAL A 278 -1.40 34.59 -8.13
C VAL A 278 -1.64 34.34 -9.62
N LYS A 279 -0.66 34.74 -10.44
CA LYS A 279 -0.62 34.33 -11.83
C LYS A 279 -0.17 32.86 -11.88
N LEU A 280 -1.02 31.99 -12.40
CA LEU A 280 -0.71 30.56 -12.55
C LEU A 280 0.44 30.33 -13.54
N ASP A 281 1.37 29.44 -13.17
CA ASP A 281 2.43 28.86 -13.98
C ASP A 281 2.47 27.34 -13.70
N PRO A 282 1.55 26.56 -14.30
CA PRO A 282 1.46 25.14 -14.02
C PRO A 282 2.69 24.37 -14.52
N PHE A 283 3.07 23.33 -13.78
CA PHE A 283 3.98 22.30 -14.29
C PHE A 283 3.34 21.57 -15.49
N PRO A 284 4.15 21.19 -16.51
CA PRO A 284 3.69 20.22 -17.48
C PRO A 284 3.46 18.86 -16.80
N ALA A 285 2.74 17.96 -17.47
CA ALA A 285 2.67 16.57 -17.03
C ALA A 285 4.09 15.97 -16.96
N PRO A 286 4.47 15.35 -15.84
CA PRO A 286 5.79 14.73 -15.71
C PRO A 286 6.00 13.60 -16.70
N GLU A 287 7.23 13.45 -17.17
CA GLU A 287 7.63 12.26 -17.90
C GLU A 287 7.59 11.05 -16.96
N LEU A 288 6.89 10.00 -17.39
CA LEU A 288 6.82 8.75 -16.65
C LEU A 288 8.11 7.95 -16.83
N ARG A 289 8.58 7.31 -15.75
CA ARG A 289 9.67 6.33 -15.84
C ARG A 289 9.25 5.19 -16.75
N VAL A 290 10.21 4.76 -17.58
CA VAL A 290 10.06 3.59 -18.46
C VAL A 290 9.71 2.37 -17.62
N ARG A 291 8.62 1.70 -17.98
CA ARG A 291 8.17 0.49 -17.30
C ARG A 291 8.74 -0.73 -18.01
N GLY A 292 9.34 -1.64 -17.25
CA GLY A 292 9.98 -2.83 -17.82
C GLY A 292 11.34 -2.56 -18.46
N THR A 293 12.05 -3.66 -18.74
CA THR A 293 13.44 -3.63 -19.25
C THR A 293 13.61 -4.30 -20.60
N GLY A 294 12.54 -4.87 -21.15
CA GLY A 294 12.55 -5.81 -22.28
C GLY A 294 13.05 -7.21 -21.89
N LYS A 295 13.42 -7.45 -20.62
CA LYS A 295 13.85 -8.77 -20.12
C LYS A 295 12.69 -9.47 -19.46
N THR A 296 12.35 -10.64 -19.99
CA THR A 296 11.17 -11.42 -19.61
C THR A 296 11.51 -12.66 -18.80
N GLU A 297 10.57 -13.16 -18.02
CA GLU A 297 10.69 -14.43 -17.27
C GLU A 297 10.38 -15.68 -18.09
N VAL A 298 10.04 -15.54 -19.38
CA VAL A 298 9.54 -16.65 -20.23
C VAL A 298 10.50 -17.86 -20.32
N ASP A 299 11.81 -17.66 -20.13
CA ASP A 299 12.78 -18.76 -20.09
C ASP A 299 12.61 -19.68 -18.86
N LEU A 300 11.86 -19.24 -17.84
CA LEU A 300 11.47 -20.05 -16.68
C LEU A 300 10.23 -20.91 -16.95
N GLN A 301 9.52 -20.71 -18.08
CA GLN A 301 8.28 -21.41 -18.40
C GLN A 301 8.42 -22.95 -18.36
N PRO A 302 9.48 -23.57 -18.92
CA PRO A 302 9.62 -25.02 -18.87
C PRO A 302 9.72 -25.58 -17.44
N ALA A 303 10.43 -24.87 -16.54
CA ALA A 303 10.55 -25.26 -15.13
C ALA A 303 9.25 -25.03 -14.37
N LEU A 304 8.51 -23.96 -14.68
CA LEU A 304 7.18 -23.71 -14.12
C LEU A 304 6.17 -24.81 -14.52
N ASP A 305 6.24 -25.31 -15.75
CA ASP A 305 5.39 -26.42 -16.20
C ASP A 305 5.80 -27.76 -15.57
N GLU A 306 7.08 -27.96 -15.31
CA GLU A 306 7.57 -29.09 -14.50
C GLU A 306 7.04 -29.02 -13.07
N LEU A 307 7.07 -27.84 -12.45
CA LEU A 307 6.55 -27.60 -11.11
C LEU A 307 5.06 -27.92 -11.03
N ARG A 308 4.26 -27.46 -12.00
CA ARG A 308 2.83 -27.79 -12.11
C ARG A 308 2.60 -29.31 -12.11
N ARG A 309 3.35 -30.06 -12.93
CA ARG A 309 3.22 -31.53 -13.00
C ARG A 309 3.58 -32.19 -11.68
N ALA A 310 4.62 -31.71 -11.01
CA ALA A 310 5.04 -32.23 -9.71
C ALA A 310 3.98 -31.99 -8.62
N ILE A 311 3.35 -30.80 -8.58
CA ILE A 311 2.25 -30.48 -7.66
C ILE A 311 1.07 -31.43 -7.89
N LEU A 312 0.63 -31.60 -9.14
CA LEU A 312 -0.49 -32.50 -9.47
C LEU A 312 -0.17 -33.97 -9.14
N ALA A 313 1.09 -34.40 -9.33
CA ALA A 313 1.52 -35.74 -8.99
C ALA A 313 1.53 -35.98 -7.47
N LYS A 314 1.87 -34.96 -6.66
CA LYS A 314 1.90 -35.02 -5.20
C LYS A 314 0.50 -35.21 -4.61
N TYR A 315 -0.51 -34.55 -5.17
CA TYR A 315 -1.90 -34.58 -4.71
C TYR A 315 -2.81 -35.37 -5.66
N ASN A 316 -2.30 -36.48 -6.20
CA ASN A 316 -2.97 -37.25 -7.26
C ASN A 316 -4.18 -38.06 -6.80
N ASP A 317 -4.43 -38.10 -5.49
CA ASP A 317 -5.56 -38.73 -4.82
C ASP A 317 -6.75 -37.78 -4.66
N LEU A 318 -6.52 -36.47 -4.82
CA LEU A 318 -7.54 -35.42 -4.76
C LEU A 318 -8.11 -35.08 -6.14
N SER A 319 -9.15 -34.25 -6.17
CA SER A 319 -9.65 -33.57 -7.36
C SER A 319 -8.98 -32.20 -7.49
N ALA A 320 -8.47 -31.86 -8.68
CA ALA A 320 -7.76 -30.62 -8.93
C ALA A 320 -8.56 -29.72 -9.89
N ASN A 321 -8.73 -28.45 -9.51
CA ASN A 321 -9.29 -27.40 -10.36
C ASN A 321 -8.30 -26.26 -10.50
N GLU A 322 -7.95 -25.91 -11.74
CA GLU A 322 -6.97 -24.86 -12.04
C GLU A 322 -7.68 -23.56 -12.41
N PHE A 323 -7.15 -22.45 -11.90
CA PHE A 323 -7.74 -21.12 -12.09
C PHE A 323 -6.80 -20.27 -12.93
N GLU A 324 -7.38 -19.55 -13.90
CA GLU A 324 -6.62 -18.66 -14.76
C GLU A 324 -6.26 -17.38 -14.01
N THR A 325 -5.07 -16.86 -14.27
CA THR A 325 -4.61 -15.57 -13.73
C THR A 325 -4.63 -14.51 -14.81
N SER A 326 -5.11 -13.32 -14.47
CA SER A 326 -5.20 -12.17 -15.37
C SER A 326 -4.80 -10.87 -14.66
N VAL A 327 -4.62 -9.80 -15.44
CA VAL A 327 -4.40 -8.46 -14.89
C VAL A 327 -5.66 -8.03 -14.13
N TRP A 328 -5.50 -7.75 -12.84
CA TRP A 328 -6.61 -7.34 -11.98
C TRP A 328 -6.93 -5.86 -12.16
N LEU A 329 -5.91 -5.00 -12.03
CA LEU A 329 -6.06 -3.56 -12.06
C LEU A 329 -5.31 -3.01 -13.28
N PRO A 330 -6.00 -2.37 -14.25
CA PRO A 330 -5.33 -1.68 -15.36
C PRO A 330 -4.50 -0.50 -14.84
N GLU A 331 -3.53 -0.06 -15.63
CA GLU A 331 -2.66 1.06 -15.24
C GLU A 331 -3.45 2.36 -15.07
N SER A 332 -3.02 3.20 -14.14
CA SER A 332 -3.73 4.41 -13.74
C SER A 332 -4.14 5.35 -14.89
N TYR A 333 -3.28 5.53 -15.89
CA TYR A 333 -3.59 6.40 -17.03
C TYR A 333 -4.67 5.81 -17.93
N GLU A 334 -4.73 4.49 -18.04
CA GLU A 334 -5.83 3.79 -18.71
C GLU A 334 -7.11 3.94 -17.89
N ALA A 335 -7.06 3.68 -16.58
CA ALA A 335 -8.19 3.75 -15.67
C ALA A 335 -8.90 5.12 -15.68
N VAL A 336 -8.15 6.22 -15.78
CA VAL A 336 -8.71 7.56 -15.93
C VAL A 336 -9.48 7.74 -17.24
N GLN A 337 -9.01 7.13 -18.34
CA GLN A 337 -9.63 7.26 -19.65
C GLN A 337 -10.85 6.35 -19.80
N THR A 338 -10.82 5.18 -19.17
CA THR A 338 -11.89 4.19 -19.19
C THR A 338 -12.86 4.33 -18.02
N GLU A 339 -12.69 5.37 -17.19
CA GLU A 339 -13.51 5.66 -16.02
C GLU A 339 -13.60 4.50 -15.01
N THR A 340 -12.52 3.70 -14.93
CA THR A 340 -12.46 2.43 -14.20
C THR A 340 -11.94 2.62 -12.78
N TYR A 341 -12.65 2.08 -11.80
CA TYR A 341 -12.15 1.99 -10.43
C TYR A 341 -10.97 1.03 -10.33
N VAL A 342 -9.83 1.49 -9.80
CA VAL A 342 -8.61 0.67 -9.68
C VAL A 342 -8.00 0.66 -8.28
N ALA A 343 -8.81 0.84 -7.22
CA ALA A 343 -8.42 0.53 -5.84
C ALA A 343 -7.05 1.10 -5.39
N GLY A 344 -6.73 2.32 -5.81
CA GLY A 344 -5.46 2.97 -5.50
C GLY A 344 -4.26 2.36 -6.21
N GLU A 345 -4.42 1.82 -7.42
CA GLU A 345 -3.32 1.38 -8.30
C GLU A 345 -2.22 2.44 -8.36
N SER A 346 -0.98 1.99 -8.20
CA SER A 346 0.21 2.83 -8.33
C SER A 346 1.18 2.18 -9.29
N ARG A 347 1.80 2.99 -10.17
CA ARG A 347 2.74 2.51 -11.20
C ARG A 347 3.91 1.68 -10.67
N ASP A 348 4.24 1.78 -9.39
CA ASP A 348 5.25 0.93 -8.72
C ASP A 348 4.86 -0.55 -8.64
N THR A 349 3.68 -0.97 -9.10
CA THR A 349 3.17 -2.33 -8.87
C THR A 349 2.42 -2.91 -10.05
N VAL A 350 2.62 -4.20 -10.33
CA VAL A 350 1.69 -5.00 -11.16
C VAL A 350 0.71 -5.71 -10.25
N TYR A 351 -0.57 -5.70 -10.62
CA TYR A 351 -1.65 -6.35 -9.87
C TYR A 351 -2.28 -7.43 -10.74
N LEU A 352 -2.13 -8.69 -10.34
CA LEU A 352 -2.78 -9.83 -10.98
C LEU A 352 -3.78 -10.46 -10.01
N ARG A 353 -4.72 -11.23 -10.53
CA ARG A 353 -5.61 -12.07 -9.74
C ARG A 353 -5.93 -13.36 -10.47
N CYS A 354 -6.20 -14.42 -9.72
CA CYS A 354 -6.87 -15.59 -10.28
C CYS A 354 -8.38 -15.37 -10.46
N ASP A 355 -9.00 -16.27 -11.21
CA ASP A 355 -10.45 -16.45 -11.24
C ASP A 355 -11.03 -16.67 -9.83
N THR A 356 -12.32 -16.38 -9.67
CA THR A 356 -13.02 -16.52 -8.40
C THR A 356 -13.13 -17.99 -7.98
N LEU A 357 -12.83 -18.26 -6.71
CA LEU A 357 -12.90 -19.55 -6.05
C LEU A 357 -13.66 -19.44 -4.72
N THR A 358 -13.90 -20.57 -4.06
CA THR A 358 -14.32 -20.65 -2.65
C THR A 358 -13.30 -21.48 -1.87
N LEU A 359 -13.33 -21.45 -0.54
CA LEU A 359 -12.46 -22.27 0.31
C LEU A 359 -13.24 -22.78 1.53
N GLY A 360 -13.71 -24.02 1.46
CA GLY A 360 -14.33 -24.77 2.55
C GLY A 360 -13.35 -25.13 3.66
N ASP A 361 -13.82 -25.89 4.66
CA ASP A 361 -13.07 -26.29 5.85
C ASP A 361 -12.73 -27.79 5.90
N ASP A 362 -13.00 -28.54 4.83
CA ASP A 362 -12.48 -29.89 4.65
C ASP A 362 -10.94 -29.86 4.70
N PRO A 363 -10.27 -30.70 5.52
CA PRO A 363 -8.81 -30.80 5.54
C PRO A 363 -8.16 -31.08 4.17
N ASP A 364 -8.89 -31.73 3.26
CA ASP A 364 -8.45 -32.02 1.89
C ASP A 364 -8.82 -30.90 0.89
N GLU A 365 -9.42 -29.80 1.38
CA GLU A 365 -9.72 -28.60 0.61
C GLU A 365 -8.71 -27.47 0.88
N PHE A 366 -7.91 -27.15 -0.14
CA PHE A 366 -6.90 -26.09 -0.08
C PHE A 366 -6.53 -25.58 -1.47
N ALA A 367 -5.97 -24.38 -1.55
CA ALA A 367 -5.42 -23.82 -2.77
C ALA A 367 -3.89 -23.85 -2.74
N ILE A 368 -3.27 -24.48 -3.74
CA ILE A 368 -1.84 -24.36 -4.00
C ILE A 368 -1.62 -23.23 -4.99
N VAL A 369 -0.72 -22.33 -4.62
CA VAL A 369 -0.29 -21.19 -5.42
C VAL A 369 1.16 -21.39 -5.79
N TYR A 370 1.51 -21.17 -7.04
CA TYR A 370 2.87 -21.36 -7.53
C TYR A 370 3.18 -20.43 -8.71
N GLY A 371 4.44 -20.07 -8.87
CA GLY A 371 4.85 -19.09 -9.87
C GLY A 371 6.33 -18.80 -9.83
N VAL A 372 6.73 -17.72 -10.51
CA VAL A 372 8.08 -17.18 -10.40
C VAL A 372 8.15 -16.28 -9.17
N ASN A 373 9.18 -16.46 -8.35
CA ASN A 373 9.53 -15.47 -7.33
C ASN A 373 10.11 -14.24 -8.06
N HIS A 374 9.26 -13.27 -8.38
CA HIS A 374 9.63 -12.08 -9.14
C HIS A 374 10.76 -11.25 -8.50
N ALA A 375 10.97 -11.38 -7.19
CA ALA A 375 12.13 -10.79 -6.53
C ALA A 375 13.42 -11.58 -6.81
N ALA A 376 13.37 -12.91 -6.77
CA ALA A 376 14.51 -13.76 -7.10
C ALA A 376 14.91 -13.67 -8.59
N SER A 377 13.97 -13.45 -9.50
CA SER A 377 14.23 -13.20 -10.93
C SER A 377 14.78 -11.78 -11.20
N GLY A 378 14.69 -10.88 -10.21
CA GLY A 378 15.12 -9.49 -10.32
C GLY A 378 14.10 -8.55 -10.98
N LYS A 379 12.87 -9.02 -11.23
CA LYS A 379 11.77 -8.23 -11.79
C LYS A 379 11.08 -7.34 -10.76
N ALA A 380 11.21 -7.64 -9.48
CA ALA A 380 10.63 -6.88 -8.39
C ALA A 380 11.62 -6.76 -7.22
N THR A 381 11.42 -5.75 -6.38
CA THR A 381 12.13 -5.62 -5.10
C THR A 381 11.50 -6.55 -4.06
N TYR A 382 10.18 -6.69 -4.10
CA TYR A 382 9.45 -7.68 -3.34
C TYR A 382 8.16 -8.07 -4.08
N ALA A 383 7.61 -9.23 -3.72
CA ALA A 383 6.35 -9.71 -4.26
C ALA A 383 5.53 -10.41 -3.18
N ASN A 384 4.22 -10.51 -3.38
CA ASN A 384 3.34 -11.25 -2.50
C ASN A 384 2.13 -11.83 -3.24
N CYS A 385 1.48 -12.78 -2.58
CA CYS A 385 0.15 -13.26 -2.91
C CYS A 385 -0.75 -13.18 -1.68
N ASN A 386 -1.99 -12.74 -1.87
CA ASN A 386 -2.96 -12.50 -0.82
C ASN A 386 -4.29 -13.16 -1.16
N PHE A 387 -4.96 -13.71 -0.15
CA PHE A 387 -6.32 -14.22 -0.24
C PHE A 387 -7.31 -13.08 0.03
N TYR A 388 -8.23 -12.87 -0.91
CA TYR A 388 -9.19 -11.78 -0.90
C TYR A 388 -10.62 -12.29 -0.84
N GLY A 389 -11.47 -11.64 -0.05
CA GLY A 389 -12.92 -11.75 -0.22
C GLY A 389 -13.37 -10.96 -1.46
N GLU A 390 -14.21 -11.56 -2.31
CA GLU A 390 -14.66 -10.93 -3.56
C GLU A 390 -15.58 -9.72 -3.29
N ALA A 391 -16.46 -9.82 -2.30
CA ALA A 391 -17.44 -8.77 -2.02
C ALA A 391 -16.77 -7.48 -1.49
N GLY A 392 -15.78 -7.64 -0.61
CA GLY A 392 -15.10 -6.53 0.05
C GLY A 392 -13.78 -6.11 -0.58
N TRP A 393 -13.24 -6.88 -1.54
CA TRP A 393 -11.83 -6.77 -1.97
C TRP A 393 -10.88 -6.66 -0.76
N ASN A 394 -11.21 -7.38 0.31
CA ASN A 394 -10.51 -7.38 1.58
C ASN A 394 -9.46 -8.47 1.57
N GLY A 395 -8.19 -8.08 1.56
CA GLY A 395 -7.07 -9.00 1.72
C GLY A 395 -7.02 -9.42 3.19
N VAL A 396 -7.25 -10.71 3.47
CA VAL A 396 -7.40 -11.23 4.84
C VAL A 396 -6.21 -12.04 5.31
N ALA A 397 -5.44 -12.59 4.38
CA ALA A 397 -4.24 -13.34 4.66
C ALA A 397 -3.32 -13.29 3.44
N GLY A 398 -2.00 -13.36 3.64
CA GLY A 398 -1.05 -13.32 2.55
C GLY A 398 0.32 -13.82 2.97
N ILE A 399 1.18 -14.00 1.97
CA ILE A 399 2.57 -14.45 2.14
C ILE A 399 3.46 -13.69 1.16
N TYR A 400 4.66 -13.37 1.62
CA TYR A 400 5.65 -12.58 0.89
C TYR A 400 6.77 -13.43 0.31
N ASN A 401 7.47 -12.85 -0.67
CA ASN A 401 8.56 -13.52 -1.36
C ASN A 401 9.72 -13.98 -0.49
N THR A 402 9.90 -13.38 0.68
CA THR A 402 10.92 -13.77 1.67
C THR A 402 10.53 -15.03 2.44
N GLU A 403 9.24 -15.37 2.51
CA GLU A 403 8.71 -16.48 3.31
C GLU A 403 8.61 -17.78 2.51
N TYR A 404 8.34 -17.69 1.21
CA TYR A 404 8.27 -18.84 0.30
C TYR A 404 9.56 -19.12 -0.47
N VAL A 405 10.69 -18.49 -0.11
CA VAL A 405 11.99 -18.80 -0.74
C VAL A 405 12.33 -20.28 -0.56
N GLY A 406 12.73 -20.94 -1.66
CA GLY A 406 13.14 -22.35 -1.67
C GLY A 406 11.99 -23.35 -1.62
N SER A 407 10.72 -22.90 -1.59
CA SER A 407 9.59 -23.82 -1.42
C SER A 407 9.31 -24.71 -2.63
N ALA A 408 9.81 -24.35 -3.81
CA ALA A 408 9.73 -25.19 -5.01
C ALA A 408 10.77 -26.34 -5.03
N GLU A 409 11.81 -26.30 -4.19
CA GLU A 409 12.89 -27.30 -4.20
C GLU A 409 12.41 -28.72 -3.86
N GLU A 410 11.40 -28.84 -2.99
CA GLU A 410 10.78 -30.13 -2.64
C GLU A 410 10.12 -30.79 -3.87
N TYR A 411 9.56 -29.99 -4.77
CA TYR A 411 8.85 -30.45 -5.96
C TYR A 411 9.80 -30.70 -7.14
N LEU A 412 10.94 -30.00 -7.17
CA LEU A 412 11.92 -30.04 -8.25
C LEU A 412 13.34 -30.32 -7.74
N PRO A 413 13.59 -31.50 -7.12
CA PRO A 413 14.88 -31.80 -6.51
C PRO A 413 16.00 -31.79 -7.55
N GLY A 414 17.02 -30.96 -7.31
CA GLY A 414 18.19 -30.83 -8.20
C GLY A 414 17.99 -29.96 -9.44
N ASN A 415 16.79 -29.42 -9.67
CA ASN A 415 16.57 -28.46 -10.76
C ASN A 415 17.19 -27.10 -10.39
N PRO A 416 18.18 -26.59 -11.15
CA PRO A 416 18.86 -25.33 -10.81
C PRO A 416 17.97 -24.09 -10.90
N LEU A 417 16.79 -24.19 -11.55
CA LEU A 417 15.82 -23.11 -11.68
C LEU A 417 14.80 -23.09 -10.55
N ALA A 418 14.72 -24.12 -9.70
CA ALA A 418 13.77 -24.18 -8.58
C ALA A 418 13.89 -22.97 -7.63
N LYS A 419 15.11 -22.43 -7.45
CA LYS A 419 15.37 -21.22 -6.66
C LYS A 419 14.66 -19.95 -7.15
N TYR A 420 14.22 -19.92 -8.41
CA TYR A 420 13.44 -18.82 -8.99
C TYR A 420 11.94 -19.05 -8.93
N LEU A 421 11.50 -20.24 -8.50
CA LEU A 421 10.09 -20.60 -8.42
C LEU A 421 9.66 -20.69 -6.97
N TYR A 422 8.36 -20.68 -6.73
CA TYR A 422 7.79 -20.89 -5.41
C TYR A 422 6.51 -21.71 -5.47
N VAL A 423 6.19 -22.32 -4.33
CA VAL A 423 4.92 -22.95 -3.99
C VAL A 423 4.49 -22.49 -2.60
N CYS A 424 3.23 -22.08 -2.43
CA CYS A 424 2.61 -21.87 -1.12
C CYS A 424 1.20 -22.43 -1.10
N LYS A 425 0.65 -22.66 0.11
CA LYS A 425 -0.68 -23.23 0.33
C LYS A 425 -1.57 -22.21 1.03
N PHE A 426 -2.82 -22.07 0.62
CA PHE A 426 -3.86 -21.38 1.37
C PHE A 426 -4.88 -22.42 1.83
N ALA A 427 -5.12 -22.50 3.13
CA ALA A 427 -6.02 -23.48 3.74
C ALA A 427 -6.69 -22.89 4.99
N ARG A 428 -7.72 -23.55 5.52
CA ARG A 428 -8.32 -23.15 6.82
C ARG A 428 -7.45 -23.53 8.02
N ASN A 429 -6.63 -24.56 7.87
CA ASN A 429 -5.69 -24.99 8.88
C ASN A 429 -4.35 -25.38 8.23
N CYS A 430 -3.27 -24.81 8.74
CA CYS A 430 -1.92 -25.05 8.24
C CYS A 430 -1.10 -26.02 9.07
N GLY A 431 -1.57 -26.41 10.25
CA GLY A 431 -0.76 -27.20 11.18
C GLY A 431 0.62 -26.58 11.38
N SER A 432 1.68 -27.32 11.04
CA SER A 432 3.07 -26.87 11.10
C SER A 432 3.71 -26.60 9.73
N GLU A 433 2.92 -26.52 8.66
CA GLU A 433 3.43 -26.28 7.30
C GLU A 433 3.93 -24.83 7.15
N LYS A 434 5.23 -24.68 6.89
CA LYS A 434 5.91 -23.38 6.87
C LYS A 434 5.38 -22.41 5.80
N THR A 435 5.07 -22.92 4.61
CA THR A 435 4.59 -22.10 3.47
C THR A 435 3.09 -22.21 3.28
N CYS A 436 2.36 -22.51 4.36
CA CYS A 436 0.92 -22.49 4.39
C CYS A 436 0.41 -21.22 5.09
N VAL A 437 -0.57 -20.58 4.48
CA VAL A 437 -1.27 -19.39 4.97
C VAL A 437 -2.67 -19.80 5.42
N ALA A 438 -2.96 -19.60 6.71
CA ALA A 438 -4.28 -19.87 7.25
C ALA A 438 -5.24 -18.74 6.85
N VAL A 439 -6.35 -19.09 6.18
CA VAL A 439 -7.36 -18.13 5.74
C VAL A 439 -8.45 -18.01 6.80
N PRO A 440 -8.59 -16.85 7.47
CA PRO A 440 -9.59 -16.67 8.51
C PRO A 440 -11.01 -16.62 7.92
N THR A 441 -12.00 -17.07 8.70
CA THR A 441 -13.44 -16.95 8.36
C THR A 441 -14.09 -15.67 8.88
N GLY A 442 -13.39 -14.89 9.70
CA GLY A 442 -13.87 -13.61 10.23
C GLY A 442 -14.29 -13.69 11.70
N PRO A 443 -14.79 -12.56 12.25
CA PRO A 443 -16.08 -12.00 11.85
C PRO A 443 -15.99 -10.99 10.71
N GLY A 444 -17.02 -10.98 9.85
CA GLY A 444 -17.18 -9.99 8.79
C GLY A 444 -15.98 -9.91 7.84
N VAL A 445 -15.53 -8.69 7.57
CA VAL A 445 -14.49 -8.38 6.56
C VAL A 445 -13.06 -8.71 6.98
N TYR A 446 -12.86 -9.22 8.21
CA TYR A 446 -11.56 -9.72 8.68
C TYR A 446 -11.32 -11.20 8.29
N GLY A 447 -12.24 -11.80 7.55
CA GLY A 447 -12.08 -13.11 6.95
C GLY A 447 -12.93 -13.28 5.71
N VAL A 448 -12.98 -14.52 5.24
CA VAL A 448 -13.81 -14.94 4.11
C VAL A 448 -14.53 -16.21 4.52
N GLY A 449 -15.87 -16.20 4.46
CA GLY A 449 -16.71 -17.36 4.78
C GLY A 449 -16.40 -18.59 3.91
N LEU A 450 -16.88 -19.76 4.33
CA LEU A 450 -16.55 -21.04 3.67
C LEU A 450 -17.06 -21.11 2.22
N ASP A 451 -18.28 -20.61 2.00
CA ASP A 451 -18.93 -20.57 0.69
C ASP A 451 -18.85 -19.19 0.03
N GLU A 452 -18.12 -18.25 0.63
CA GLU A 452 -18.01 -16.90 0.10
C GLU A 452 -17.07 -16.87 -1.11
N PRO A 453 -17.46 -16.21 -2.21
CA PRO A 453 -16.57 -15.98 -3.34
C PRO A 453 -15.30 -15.23 -2.91
N ALA A 454 -14.17 -15.73 -3.39
CA ALA A 454 -12.84 -15.26 -3.04
C ALA A 454 -11.92 -15.31 -4.26
N PHE A 455 -10.76 -14.69 -4.16
CA PHE A 455 -9.71 -14.84 -5.16
C PHE A 455 -8.33 -14.66 -4.52
N ILE A 456 -7.29 -15.09 -5.22
CA ILE A 456 -5.90 -14.85 -4.83
C ILE A 456 -5.35 -13.76 -5.73
N GLY A 457 -4.89 -12.67 -5.11
CA GLY A 457 -4.28 -11.53 -5.78
C GLY A 457 -2.76 -11.55 -5.64
N PHE A 458 -2.06 -11.20 -6.71
CA PHE A 458 -0.60 -11.20 -6.80
C PHE A 458 -0.08 -9.79 -7.04
N ARG A 459 1.03 -9.46 -6.39
CA ARG A 459 1.66 -8.15 -6.54
C ARG A 459 3.16 -8.27 -6.68
N ALA A 460 3.70 -7.61 -7.70
CA ALA A 460 5.12 -7.45 -7.92
C ALA A 460 5.48 -5.95 -7.85
N TYR A 461 6.28 -5.57 -6.85
CA TYR A 461 6.57 -4.18 -6.54
C TYR A 461 7.98 -3.79 -6.97
N MET A 462 8.07 -2.66 -7.67
CA MET A 462 9.28 -1.90 -7.98
C MET A 462 10.41 -2.75 -8.56
N GLU A 463 10.50 -2.80 -9.89
CA GLU A 463 11.66 -3.35 -10.59
C GLU A 463 12.89 -2.46 -10.31
N PRO A 464 13.97 -3.00 -9.70
CA PRO A 464 15.12 -2.19 -9.29
C PRO A 464 15.79 -1.41 -10.43
N ALA A 465 15.78 -1.96 -11.65
CA ALA A 465 16.43 -1.37 -12.82
C ALA A 465 15.73 -0.11 -13.34
N THR A 466 14.39 -0.07 -13.26
CA THR A 466 13.56 1.02 -13.78
C THR A 466 13.01 1.91 -12.68
N LYS A 467 13.11 1.46 -11.42
CA LYS A 467 12.61 2.12 -10.21
C LYS A 467 11.10 2.36 -10.23
N VAL A 468 10.37 1.63 -11.06
CA VAL A 468 8.90 1.61 -11.16
C VAL A 468 8.47 0.14 -11.22
N GLY A 469 7.18 -0.18 -11.19
CA GLY A 469 6.72 -1.57 -11.24
C GLY A 469 7.17 -2.25 -12.53
N PRO A 470 7.40 -3.58 -12.52
CA PRO A 470 7.71 -4.31 -13.75
C PRO A 470 6.59 -4.14 -14.79
N ALA A 471 6.89 -4.39 -16.07
CA ALA A 471 5.84 -4.57 -17.06
C ALA A 471 5.20 -5.95 -16.87
N TYR A 472 3.86 -6.01 -16.80
CA TYR A 472 3.16 -7.30 -16.63
C TYR A 472 3.42 -8.25 -17.80
N THR A 473 3.69 -7.73 -18.99
CA THR A 473 4.06 -8.51 -20.19
C THR A 473 5.44 -9.17 -20.11
N GLU A 474 6.25 -8.79 -19.12
CA GLU A 474 7.57 -9.37 -18.87
C GLU A 474 7.55 -10.43 -17.76
N LEU A 475 6.43 -10.59 -17.07
CA LEU A 475 6.24 -11.55 -15.98
C LEU A 475 5.60 -12.84 -16.49
N LEU A 476 5.99 -13.98 -15.91
CA LEU A 476 5.16 -15.18 -15.96
C LEU A 476 4.12 -15.09 -14.83
N PHE A 477 2.84 -15.13 -15.19
CA PHE A 477 1.78 -15.01 -14.20
C PHE A 477 1.78 -16.20 -13.23
N ASP A 478 1.57 -15.88 -11.95
CA ASP A 478 1.32 -16.86 -10.91
C ASP A 478 0.08 -17.71 -11.24
N ARG A 479 0.04 -18.93 -10.71
CA ARG A 479 -0.99 -19.93 -11.01
C ARG A 479 -1.58 -20.50 -9.72
N VAL A 480 -2.85 -20.88 -9.79
CA VAL A 480 -3.59 -21.44 -8.64
C VAL A 480 -4.22 -22.77 -9.01
N ILE A 481 -4.06 -23.76 -8.14
CA ILE A 481 -4.77 -25.05 -8.20
C ILE A 481 -5.51 -25.24 -6.90
N LYS A 482 -6.83 -25.34 -6.93
CA LYS A 482 -7.63 -25.76 -5.79
C LYS A 482 -7.77 -27.28 -5.79
N PHE A 483 -7.46 -27.90 -4.65
CA PHE A 483 -7.69 -29.31 -4.40
C PHE A 483 -8.92 -29.48 -3.51
N ASN A 484 -9.69 -30.55 -3.77
CA ASN A 484 -10.81 -30.98 -2.93
C ASN A 484 -10.82 -32.52 -2.84
N SER A 485 -11.51 -33.04 -1.81
CA SER A 485 -11.95 -34.43 -1.74
C SER A 485 -12.64 -34.88 -3.04
N ARG A 486 -12.41 -36.14 -3.44
CA ARG A 486 -12.99 -36.75 -4.66
C ARG A 486 -14.46 -37.13 -4.54
#